data_AF-A0A414AYH0-F1
#
_entry.id   AF-A0A414AYH0-F1
#
_cell.length_a   1.000
_cell.length_b   1.000
_cell.length_c   1.000
_cell.angle_alpha   90.00
_cell.angle_beta   90.00
_cell.angle_gamma   90.00
#
_symmetry.space_group_name_H-M   'P 1'
#
loop_
_entity.id
_entity.type
_entity.pdbx_description
1 polymer ?
#
loop_
_entity_poly.entity_id
_entity_poly.type
_entity_poly.pdbx_seq_one_letter_code
_entity_poly.pdbx_strand_id
1 'polypeptide(L)'
;MLIYIEMYPKDRLLNGPKCSVSELKKRLAKILAEAETKDFISIFCARYNFEEMPLDNVPINENIEVDYYMDIDAGLIHKPSR
;
A
#
# COMPACT_ATOMS: atom_id res chain seq x y z
N MET A 1 -1.17 -1.35 -10.62
CA MET A 1 -1.92 -1.82 -9.45
C MET A 1 -1.89 -0.68 -8.47
N LEU A 2 -3.06 -0.15 -8.16
CA LEU A 2 -3.23 0.99 -7.28
C LEU A 2 -3.55 0.48 -5.88
N ILE A 3 -2.75 0.87 -4.89
CA ILE A 3 -2.88 0.41 -3.50
C ILE A 3 -3.01 1.62 -2.61
N TYR A 4 -4.09 1.68 -1.83
CA TYR A 4 -4.19 2.61 -0.72
C TYR A 4 -3.54 1.98 0.50
N ILE A 5 -2.63 2.70 1.14
CA ILE A 5 -1.95 2.27 2.36
C ILE A 5 -2.39 3.17 3.50
N GLU A 6 -3.09 2.58 4.45
CA GLU A 6 -3.45 3.20 5.72
C GLU A 6 -2.25 3.10 6.67
N MET A 7 -1.72 4.24 7.10
CA MET A 7 -0.57 4.29 8.00
C MET A 7 -0.44 5.61 8.76
N TYR A 8 0.07 5.57 9.99
CA TYR A 8 0.45 6.77 10.74
C TYR A 8 1.85 7.27 10.34
N PRO A 9 2.09 8.60 10.16
CA PRO A 9 1.19 9.73 10.42
C PRO A 9 0.31 10.15 9.24
N LYS A 10 0.49 9.57 8.05
CA LYS A 10 -0.26 9.96 6.85
C LYS A 10 -0.36 8.77 5.92
N ASP A 11 -1.53 8.57 5.33
CA ASP A 11 -1.78 7.53 4.35
C ASP A 11 -0.96 7.73 3.06
N ARG A 12 -0.87 6.67 2.27
CA ARG A 12 -0.08 6.64 1.02
C ARG A 12 -0.86 5.98 -0.10
N LEU A 13 -0.66 6.46 -1.33
CA LEU A 13 -1.20 5.84 -2.53
C LEU A 13 -0.03 5.33 -3.35
N LEU A 14 0.03 4.03 -3.61
CA LEU A 14 1.10 3.43 -4.41
C LEU A 14 0.56 2.95 -5.76
N ASN A 15 1.35 3.14 -6.81
CA ASN A 15 1.11 2.53 -8.11
C ASN A 15 2.29 1.67 -8.54
N GLY A 16 2.03 0.45 -9.01
CA GLY A 16 3.10 -0.44 -9.46
C GLY A 16 2.61 -1.67 -10.24
N PRO A 17 3.50 -2.66 -10.46
CA PRO A 17 3.19 -3.89 -11.19
C PRO A 17 2.00 -4.64 -10.60
N LYS A 18 1.16 -5.22 -11.47
CA LYS A 18 0.07 -6.10 -11.04
C LYS A 18 0.65 -7.39 -10.44
N CYS A 19 0.10 -7.82 -9.31
CA CYS A 19 0.38 -9.12 -8.71
C CYS A 19 -0.89 -9.73 -8.11
N SER A 20 -0.84 -11.00 -7.72
CA SER A 20 -1.95 -11.65 -7.02
C SER A 20 -2.02 -11.17 -5.57
N VAL A 21 -3.21 -11.24 -4.94
CA VAL A 21 -3.37 -10.89 -3.53
C VAL A 21 -2.46 -11.72 -2.61
N SER A 22 -2.23 -12.99 -2.93
CA SER A 22 -1.35 -13.86 -2.17
C SER A 22 0.11 -13.42 -2.25
N GLU A 23 0.55 -12.97 -3.42
CA GLU A 23 1.88 -12.41 -3.59
C GLU A 23 2.01 -11.08 -2.85
N LEU A 24 1.00 -10.20 -2.92
CA LEU A 24 0.99 -8.94 -2.18
C LEU A 24 1.09 -9.16 -0.67
N LYS A 25 0.37 -10.15 -0.12
CA LYS A 25 0.46 -10.57 1.30
C LYS A 25 1.85 -11.04 1.69
N LYS A 26 2.52 -11.82 0.83
CA LYS A 26 3.91 -12.25 1.08
C LYS A 26 4.88 -11.08 1.12
N ARG A 27 4.71 -10.10 0.21
CA ARG A 27 5.55 -8.90 0.16
C ARG A 27 5.36 -8.04 1.41
N LEU A 28 4.12 -7.80 1.81
CA LEU A 28 3.78 -7.10 3.06
C LEU A 28 4.47 -7.77 4.26
N ALA A 29 4.22 -9.07 4.47
CA ALA A 29 4.80 -9.81 5.59
C ALA A 29 6.33 -9.80 5.58
N LYS A 30 6.95 -9.86 4.40
CA LYS A 30 8.41 -9.81 4.27
C LYS A 30 8.99 -8.48 4.73
N ILE A 31 8.41 -7.35 4.32
CA ILE A 31 8.92 -6.03 4.73
C ILE A 31 8.67 -5.79 6.22
N LEU A 32 7.49 -6.16 6.73
CA LEU A 32 7.17 -6.03 8.16
C LEU A 32 8.12 -6.84 9.07
N ALA A 33 8.70 -7.93 8.57
CA ALA A 33 9.69 -8.72 9.31
C ALA A 33 11.12 -8.15 9.25
N GLU A 34 11.42 -7.27 8.29
CA GLU A 34 12.77 -6.80 8.00
C GLU A 34 13.01 -5.32 8.37
N ALA A 35 11.95 -4.52 8.51
CA ALA A 35 12.04 -3.08 8.64
C ALA A 35 11.01 -2.50 9.62
N GLU A 36 11.34 -1.34 10.17
CA GLU A 36 10.38 -0.53 10.91
C GLU A 36 9.32 0.06 9.96
N THR A 37 8.11 0.28 10.49
CA THR A 37 6.97 0.84 9.74
C THR A 37 7.30 2.14 9.02
N LYS A 38 8.14 3.00 9.62
CA LYS A 38 8.56 4.29 9.02
C LYS A 38 9.32 4.15 7.70
N ASP A 39 10.04 3.04 7.53
CA ASP A 39 10.85 2.74 6.35
C ASP A 39 10.10 1.84 5.35
N PHE A 40 8.90 1.39 5.70
CA PHE A 40 8.13 0.43 4.92
C PHE A 40 7.93 0.91 3.48
N ILE A 41 7.46 2.15 3.29
CA ILE A 41 7.07 2.67 1.98
C ILE A 41 8.27 2.73 1.04
N SER A 42 9.39 3.29 1.48
CA SER A 42 10.58 3.45 0.66
C SER A 42 11.16 2.09 0.25
N ILE A 43 11.22 1.13 1.19
CA ILE A 43 11.72 -0.23 0.92
C ILE A 43 10.76 -0.99 0.00
N PHE A 44 9.45 -0.93 0.28
CA PHE A 44 8.45 -1.62 -0.52
C PHE A 44 8.44 -1.12 -1.97
N CYS A 45 8.49 0.20 -2.15
CA CYS A 45 8.58 0.85 -3.46
C CYS A 45 9.82 0.42 -4.23
N ALA A 46 11.01 0.60 -3.63
CA ALA A 46 12.28 0.27 -4.27
C ALA A 46 12.40 -1.23 -4.63
N ARG A 47 11.91 -2.12 -3.77
CA ARG A 47 12.09 -3.56 -3.93
C ARG A 47 11.10 -4.18 -4.91
N TYR A 48 9.87 -3.66 -4.96
CA TYR A 48 8.79 -4.24 -5.75
C TYR A 48 8.38 -3.38 -6.96
N ASN A 49 9.17 -2.34 -7.26
CA ASN A 49 8.98 -1.39 -8.35
C ASN A 49 7.62 -0.67 -8.24
N PHE A 50 7.25 -0.25 -7.03
CA PHE A 50 6.11 0.65 -6.81
C PHE A 50 6.60 2.09 -6.70
N GLU A 51 5.72 3.02 -7.02
CA GLU A 51 5.95 4.45 -6.90
C GLU A 51 4.86 5.07 -6.02
N GLU A 52 5.26 6.03 -5.18
CA GLU A 52 4.35 6.82 -4.36
C GLU A 52 3.69 7.90 -5.22
N MET A 53 2.35 7.91 -5.20
CA MET A 53 1.53 8.90 -5.90
C MET A 53 1.11 9.98 -4.91
N PRO A 54 1.07 11.26 -5.32
CA PRO A 54 0.61 12.34 -4.46
C PRO A 54 -0.88 12.19 -4.12
N LEU A 55 -1.20 12.04 -2.84
CA LEU A 55 -2.57 12.05 -2.31
C LEU A 55 -3.17 13.46 -2.22
N ASP A 56 -2.32 14.49 -2.21
CA ASP A 56 -2.68 15.88 -1.90
C ASP A 56 -3.63 16.53 -2.92
N ASN A 57 -3.75 15.93 -4.11
CA ASN A 57 -4.63 16.38 -5.18
C ASN A 57 -5.86 15.47 -5.36
N VAL A 58 -6.06 14.47 -4.50
CA VAL A 58 -7.17 13.53 -4.59
C VAL A 58 -8.14 13.83 -3.44
N PRO A 59 -9.39 14.24 -3.72
CA PRO A 59 -10.39 14.41 -2.68
C PRO A 59 -10.53 13.11 -1.89
N ILE A 60 -10.18 13.14 -0.61
CA ILE A 60 -10.29 11.99 0.32
C ILE A 60 -11.77 11.57 0.50
N ASN A 61 -12.70 12.46 0.14
CA ASN A 61 -14.11 12.16 0.08
C ASN A 61 -14.50 11.70 -1.33
N GLU A 62 -14.73 10.38 -1.40
CA GLU A 62 -15.54 9.67 -2.41
C GLU A 62 -14.80 9.24 -3.70
N ASN A 63 -14.41 7.95 -3.70
CA ASN A 63 -14.15 7.10 -4.88
C ASN A 63 -12.72 7.03 -5.42
N ILE A 64 -11.69 6.91 -4.57
CA ILE A 64 -10.43 6.34 -5.07
C ILE A 64 -10.66 4.84 -5.32
N GLU A 65 -10.90 4.47 -6.58
CA GLU A 65 -11.01 3.07 -7.00
C GLU A 65 -9.60 2.44 -7.01
N VAL A 66 -9.19 1.92 -5.85
CA VAL A 66 -7.94 1.16 -5.70
C VAL A 66 -8.16 -0.33 -5.93
N ASP A 67 -7.11 -1.05 -6.31
CA ASP A 67 -7.17 -2.52 -6.40
C ASP A 67 -7.23 -3.14 -4.99
N TYR A 68 -6.53 -2.55 -4.03
CA TYR A 68 -6.43 -3.03 -2.63
C TYR A 68 -6.24 -1.90 -1.64
N TYR A 69 -6.74 -2.10 -0.43
CA TYR A 69 -6.37 -1.38 0.78
C TYR A 69 -5.37 -2.21 1.58
N MET A 70 -4.35 -1.57 2.12
CA MET A 70 -3.31 -2.18 2.93
C MET A 70 -3.19 -1.43 4.25
N ASP A 71 -3.45 -2.12 5.35
CA ASP A 71 -3.20 -1.63 6.69
C ASP A 71 -1.87 -2.25 7.14
N ILE A 72 -0.82 -1.43 7.23
CA ILE A 72 0.52 -1.92 7.58
C ILE A 72 0.67 -2.14 9.08
N ASP A 73 -0.11 -1.44 9.90
CA ASP A 73 -0.08 -1.57 11.36
C ASP A 73 -0.76 -2.87 11.80
N ALA A 74 -1.83 -3.27 11.11
CA ALA A 74 -2.50 -4.56 11.31
C ALA A 74 -1.91 -5.69 10.44
N GLY A 75 -1.08 -5.38 9.44
CA GLY A 75 -0.55 -6.35 8.49
C GLY A 75 -1.63 -6.99 7.60
N LEU A 76 -2.67 -6.22 7.26
CA LEU A 76 -3.84 -6.70 6.53
C LEU A 76 -3.91 -6.12 5.11
N ILE A 77 -4.54 -6.90 4.22
CA ILE A 77 -4.87 -6.48 2.86
C ILE A 77 -6.33 -6.78 2.60
N HIS A 78 -7.07 -5.75 2.20
CA HIS A 78 -8.49 -5.81 1.91
C HIS A 78 -8.75 -5.46 0.44
N LYS A 79 -9.74 -6.11 -0.15
CA LYS A 79 -10.32 -5.62 -1.41
C LYS A 79 -11.40 -4.59 -1.10
N PRO A 80 -11.55 -3.53 -1.91
CA PRO A 80 -12.72 -2.68 -1.82
C PRO A 80 -14.00 -3.51 -1.94
N SER A 81 -14.93 -3.30 -1.01
CA SER A 81 -16.31 -3.73 -1.17
C SER A 81 -16.94 -2.83 -2.22
N ARG A 82 -17.34 -3.40 -3.36
CA ARG A 82 -18.15 -2.67 -4.36
C ARG A 82 -19.52 -2.32 -3.80
#